data_AF-A0A975T9H9-F1
#
_entry.id   AF-A0A975T9H9-F1
#
_cell.length_a   1.000
_cell.length_b   1.000
_cell.length_c   1.000
_cell.angle_alpha   90.00
_cell.angle_beta   90.00
_cell.angle_gamma   90.00
#
_symmetry.space_group_name_H-M   'P 1'
#
loop_
_entity.id
_entity.type
_entity.pdbx_description
1 polymer ?
#
loop_
_entity_poly.entity_id
_entity_poly.type
_entity_poly.pdbx_seq_one_letter_code
_entity_poly.pdbx_strand_id
1 'polypeptide(L)'
;MTHGESTVNVENVRLQEYSWPFWPIFPLYPYGQRRTIRREVIKDTIWTFDQMQGVFYVVVPIRMTVVKLETGGLLVYAPVAPTRECIRLMQDLVAEYGDVKYIILPTISGLEHKVFVGPFARYFPSAQVFVAPQQWSFPVNLPLSWLGLPGKRTQVLPTDSSQAPFADEFDYAILGPIDLGPGRFAEVAFLHRRSHTLLVTDTIVSVPADPPAIVQIDPYPLLYHAKDRAYDIVADTQVNRRKGWQRITLFAFYFRPSVVDVPTWKDIFRDAQKAPERSRKAYFGFFPFKWQQQWQRSFEVLRGDGRIFVAPVLQSLILNRAPQETINWANQVAKWDFQWIIPCHFDAPIKAKPQEFRQAFSFLEKYPTGGLINSYSYPLPAEDFQVLRDIDEGLNKFGIVPPAKEKV
;
A
#
# COMPACT_ATOMS: atom_id res chain seq x y z
N MET A 1 46.67 -15.56 1.25
CA MET A 1 45.81 -14.54 1.89
C MET A 1 45.38 -13.55 0.82
N THR A 2 44.24 -13.75 0.14
CA THR A 2 43.62 -12.78 -0.81
C THR A 2 42.20 -13.21 -1.21
N HIS A 3 41.31 -13.48 -0.23
CA HIS A 3 39.88 -13.74 -0.49
C HIS A 3 38.94 -12.82 0.31
N GLY A 4 39.45 -11.78 0.96
CA GLY A 4 38.67 -10.87 1.83
C GLY A 4 38.29 -9.51 1.23
N GLU A 5 39.04 -8.99 0.24
CA GLU A 5 38.83 -7.63 -0.28
C GLU A 5 37.79 -7.55 -1.41
N SER A 6 37.61 -8.61 -2.21
CA SER A 6 36.66 -8.60 -3.34
C SER A 6 35.20 -8.74 -2.90
N THR A 7 34.93 -9.50 -1.82
CA THR A 7 33.58 -9.74 -1.30
C THR A 7 33.01 -8.49 -0.61
N VAL A 8 33.82 -7.79 0.19
CA VAL A 8 33.44 -6.53 0.85
C VAL A 8 33.11 -5.45 -0.19
N ASN A 9 33.84 -5.40 -1.30
CA ASN A 9 33.59 -4.43 -2.36
C ASN A 9 32.27 -4.74 -3.13
N VAL A 10 31.97 -6.02 -3.38
CA VAL A 10 30.72 -6.44 -4.03
C VAL A 10 29.49 -6.24 -3.14
N GLU A 11 29.58 -6.53 -1.84
CA GLU A 11 28.50 -6.26 -0.88
C GLU A 11 28.24 -4.76 -0.70
N ASN A 12 29.29 -3.95 -0.64
CA ASN A 12 29.15 -2.49 -0.56
C ASN A 12 28.54 -1.89 -1.83
N VAL A 13 28.94 -2.36 -3.02
CA VAL A 13 28.32 -1.95 -4.29
C VAL A 13 26.84 -2.35 -4.32
N ARG A 14 26.50 -3.57 -3.88
CA ARG A 14 25.10 -4.02 -3.76
C ARG A 14 24.30 -3.15 -2.80
N LEU A 15 24.83 -2.81 -1.61
CA LEU A 15 24.14 -1.94 -0.65
C LEU A 15 23.89 -0.52 -1.18
N GLN A 16 24.73 -0.04 -2.09
CA GLN A 16 24.49 1.25 -2.76
C GLN A 16 23.36 1.18 -3.80
N GLU A 17 23.10 0.02 -4.41
CA GLU A 17 22.08 -0.12 -5.45
C GLU A 17 20.66 0.16 -4.92
N TYR A 18 20.38 -0.26 -3.69
CA TYR A 18 19.07 -0.12 -3.06
C TYR A 18 19.06 0.89 -1.90
N SER A 19 20.05 1.78 -1.86
CA SER A 19 20.12 2.82 -0.84
C SER A 19 19.03 3.89 -1.00
N TRP A 20 18.34 4.22 0.10
CA TRP A 20 17.36 5.30 0.20
C TRP A 20 17.72 6.26 1.34
N PRO A 21 18.54 7.30 1.10
CA PRO A 21 19.08 8.15 2.17
C PRO A 21 18.03 9.04 2.86
N PHE A 22 16.88 9.28 2.21
CA PHE A 22 15.81 10.13 2.75
C PHE A 22 14.85 9.38 3.70
N TRP A 23 15.16 8.13 4.07
CA TRP A 23 14.36 7.36 5.02
C TRP A 23 14.10 8.04 6.37
N PRO A 24 14.96 8.94 6.93
CA PRO A 24 14.65 9.61 8.19
C PRO A 24 13.43 10.53 8.13
N ILE A 25 13.04 11.02 6.93
CA ILE A 25 11.84 11.84 6.73
C ILE A 25 10.58 11.04 7.05
N PHE A 26 10.59 9.75 6.68
CA PHE A 26 9.47 8.85 6.90
C PHE A 26 9.99 7.43 7.20
N PRO A 27 10.32 7.15 8.49
CA PRO A 27 11.14 6.01 8.88
C PRO A 27 10.36 4.70 8.93
N LEU A 28 9.87 4.25 7.78
CA LEU A 28 9.28 2.93 7.60
C LEU A 28 10.35 1.90 7.27
N TYR A 29 10.23 0.68 7.81
CA TYR A 29 10.99 -0.48 7.35
C TYR A 29 10.83 -0.62 5.82
N PRO A 30 11.84 -1.03 5.03
CA PRO A 30 13.21 -1.40 5.39
C PRO A 30 14.17 -0.20 5.54
N TYR A 31 13.64 0.97 5.90
CA TYR A 31 14.38 2.20 6.15
C TYR A 31 15.19 2.61 4.91
N GLY A 32 16.52 2.66 5.04
CA GLY A 32 17.42 3.09 3.99
C GLY A 32 17.75 2.03 2.93
N GLN A 33 17.12 0.86 2.95
CA GLN A 33 17.48 -0.25 2.05
C GLN A 33 16.24 -0.78 1.32
N ARG A 34 15.88 -0.17 0.19
CA ARG A 34 14.63 -0.45 -0.54
C ARG A 34 14.92 -1.14 -1.87
N ARG A 35 14.77 -2.47 -1.88
CA ARG A 35 14.82 -3.28 -3.10
C ARG A 35 13.60 -3.03 -3.96
N THR A 36 13.77 -3.18 -5.27
CA THR A 36 12.72 -3.02 -6.27
C THR A 36 12.62 -4.28 -7.13
N ILE A 37 11.42 -4.85 -7.24
CA ILE A 37 11.11 -5.88 -8.25
C ILE A 37 10.29 -5.21 -9.35
N ARG A 38 10.81 -5.21 -10.58
CA ARG A 38 10.02 -4.88 -11.78
C ARG A 38 9.33 -6.14 -12.32
N ARG A 39 8.05 -6.04 -12.68
CA ARG A 39 7.31 -7.07 -13.41
C ARG A 39 6.58 -6.44 -14.58
N GLU A 40 6.62 -7.08 -15.73
CA GLU A 40 5.71 -6.78 -16.82
C GLU A 40 4.39 -7.50 -16.55
N VAL A 41 3.31 -6.74 -16.41
CA VAL A 41 1.97 -7.28 -16.08
C VAL A 41 1.05 -7.28 -17.30
N ILE A 42 1.30 -6.38 -18.25
CA ILE A 42 0.72 -6.42 -19.59
C ILE A 42 1.84 -6.19 -20.58
N LYS A 43 2.02 -7.15 -21.49
CA LYS A 43 3.12 -7.18 -22.45
C LYS A 43 3.25 -5.87 -23.23
N ASP A 44 4.47 -5.34 -23.29
CA ASP A 44 4.90 -4.13 -23.99
C ASP A 44 4.05 -2.89 -23.63
N THR A 45 3.36 -2.89 -22.48
CA THR A 45 2.34 -1.89 -22.13
C THR A 45 2.37 -1.44 -20.68
N ILE A 46 2.34 -2.37 -19.71
CA ILE A 46 2.26 -2.03 -18.27
C ILE A 46 3.28 -2.82 -17.47
N TRP A 47 4.03 -2.12 -16.63
CA TRP A 47 4.97 -2.67 -15.67
C TRP A 47 4.64 -2.20 -14.25
N THR A 48 4.89 -3.07 -13.27
CA THR A 48 4.81 -2.73 -11.85
C THR A 48 6.20 -2.78 -11.23
N PHE A 49 6.44 -1.89 -10.27
CA PHE A 49 7.68 -1.77 -9.52
C PHE A 49 7.33 -1.85 -8.04
N ASP A 50 7.60 -3.00 -7.44
CA ASP A 50 7.25 -3.30 -6.06
C ASP A 50 8.44 -3.03 -5.15
N GLN A 51 8.21 -2.26 -4.09
CA GLN A 51 9.09 -2.14 -2.92
C GLN A 51 8.36 -2.60 -1.67
N MET A 52 9.08 -2.76 -0.57
CA MET A 52 8.50 -3.11 0.72
C MET A 52 8.36 -1.87 1.62
N GLN A 53 7.30 -1.81 2.42
CA GLN A 53 7.20 -0.87 3.53
C GLN A 53 6.59 -1.53 4.78
N GLY A 54 6.86 -1.00 5.98
CA GLY A 54 6.18 -1.49 7.18
C GLY A 54 6.61 -0.84 8.50
N VAL A 55 5.87 -1.18 9.55
CA VAL A 55 6.14 -0.79 10.96
C VAL A 55 6.07 -2.04 11.82
N PHE A 56 6.98 -2.21 12.79
CA PHE A 56 7.05 -3.41 13.64
C PHE A 56 7.04 -4.75 12.86
N TYR A 57 7.75 -4.78 11.72
CA TYR A 57 7.75 -5.90 10.76
C TYR A 57 6.38 -6.32 10.21
N VAL A 58 5.34 -5.53 10.42
CA VAL A 58 4.10 -5.61 9.63
C VAL A 58 4.41 -5.00 8.28
N VAL A 59 4.93 -5.84 7.38
CA VAL A 59 5.46 -5.42 6.07
C VAL A 59 4.49 -5.74 4.95
N VAL A 60 4.25 -4.77 4.09
CA VAL A 60 3.37 -4.87 2.92
C VAL A 60 4.09 -4.31 1.69
N PRO A 61 3.77 -4.78 0.48
CA PRO A 61 4.31 -4.17 -0.73
C PRO A 61 3.72 -2.76 -0.93
N ILE A 62 4.52 -1.86 -1.48
CA ILE A 62 4.10 -0.58 -2.07
C ILE A 62 4.54 -0.56 -3.53
N ARG A 63 3.67 -0.11 -4.42
CA ARG A 63 3.82 -0.29 -5.86
C ARG A 63 3.67 1.00 -6.63
N MET A 64 4.60 1.16 -7.57
CA MET A 64 4.52 2.09 -8.69
C MET A 64 4.11 1.34 -9.94
N THR A 65 3.25 1.94 -10.76
CA THR A 65 2.85 1.39 -12.06
C THR A 65 3.35 2.29 -13.18
N VAL A 66 3.93 1.70 -14.22
CA VAL A 66 4.43 2.40 -15.40
C VAL A 66 3.62 1.94 -16.59
N VAL A 67 3.06 2.89 -17.35
CA VAL A 67 2.24 2.64 -18.53
C VAL A 67 2.90 3.29 -19.74
N LYS A 68 3.04 2.54 -20.83
CA LYS A 68 3.49 3.06 -22.12
C LYS A 68 2.39 3.88 -22.78
N LEU A 69 2.74 5.10 -23.21
CA LEU A 69 1.86 5.99 -23.96
C LEU A 69 1.89 5.67 -25.47
N GLU A 70 0.75 5.77 -26.13
CA GLU A 70 0.63 5.60 -27.59
C GLU A 70 1.37 6.68 -28.37
N THR A 71 1.38 7.90 -27.84
CA THR A 71 2.11 9.05 -28.40
C THR A 71 3.63 9.00 -28.14
N GLY A 72 4.10 7.96 -27.46
CA GLY A 72 5.50 7.75 -27.09
C GLY A 72 5.85 8.28 -25.70
N GLY A 73 6.70 7.54 -25.00
CA GLY A 73 7.08 7.80 -23.62
C GLY A 73 6.24 7.04 -22.59
N LEU A 74 6.42 7.41 -21.33
CA LEU A 74 5.87 6.68 -20.19
C LEU A 74 5.06 7.59 -19.25
N LEU A 75 3.97 7.06 -18.70
CA LEU A 75 3.28 7.58 -17.53
C LEU A 75 3.66 6.74 -16.31
N VAL A 76 3.98 7.40 -15.21
CA VAL A 76 4.31 6.75 -13.92
C VAL A 76 3.24 7.10 -12.90
N TYR A 77 2.56 6.10 -12.37
CA TYR A 77 1.54 6.21 -11.33
C TYR A 77 2.10 5.78 -9.96
N ALA A 78 1.94 6.63 -8.94
CA ALA A 78 2.37 6.40 -7.56
C ALA A 78 3.85 5.96 -7.42
N PRO A 79 4.82 6.85 -7.71
CA PRO A 79 6.25 6.53 -7.63
C PRO A 79 6.68 5.90 -6.31
N VAL A 80 7.57 4.90 -6.41
CA VAL A 80 8.29 4.31 -5.26
C VAL A 80 9.67 4.95 -5.12
N ALA A 81 10.42 4.57 -4.08
CA ALA A 81 11.72 5.19 -3.80
C ALA A 81 12.68 5.03 -5.00
N PRO A 82 13.23 6.13 -5.55
CA PRO A 82 14.14 6.11 -6.69
C PRO A 82 15.56 5.68 -6.26
N THR A 83 15.69 4.43 -5.79
CA THR A 83 17.00 3.80 -5.58
C THR A 83 17.70 3.62 -6.93
N ARG A 84 19.02 3.39 -6.93
CA ARG A 84 19.76 3.17 -8.19
C ARG A 84 19.21 1.95 -8.95
N GLU A 85 18.84 0.89 -8.24
CA GLU A 85 18.16 -0.29 -8.78
C GLU A 85 16.85 0.10 -9.48
N CYS A 86 15.99 0.89 -8.81
CA CYS A 86 14.74 1.37 -9.38
C CYS A 86 14.95 2.22 -10.63
N ILE A 87 15.89 3.18 -10.57
CA ILE A 87 16.16 4.09 -11.67
C ILE A 87 16.77 3.36 -12.87
N ARG A 88 17.69 2.42 -12.65
CA ARG A 88 18.23 1.59 -13.74
C ARG A 88 17.13 0.81 -14.45
N LEU A 89 16.23 0.16 -13.69
CA LEU A 89 15.08 -0.56 -14.25
C LEU A 89 14.10 0.35 -15.01
N MET A 90 13.97 1.61 -14.60
CA MET A 90 13.21 2.63 -15.34
C MET A 90 13.92 3.09 -16.61
N GLN A 91 15.25 3.24 -16.58
CA GLN A 91 16.04 3.64 -17.75
C GLN A 91 15.99 2.59 -18.86
N ASP A 92 15.90 1.31 -18.53
CA ASP A 92 15.65 0.25 -19.51
C ASP A 92 14.33 0.50 -20.28
N LEU A 93 13.26 0.91 -19.58
CA LEU A 93 11.98 1.24 -20.21
C LEU A 93 12.05 2.55 -21.01
N VAL A 94 12.78 3.54 -20.51
CA VAL A 94 12.97 4.82 -21.22
C VAL A 94 13.74 4.63 -22.53
N ALA A 95 14.76 3.78 -22.52
CA ALA A 95 15.55 3.47 -23.71
C ALA A 95 14.70 2.79 -24.81
N GLU A 96 13.71 1.99 -24.42
CA GLU A 96 12.87 1.24 -25.36
C GLU A 96 11.61 2.00 -25.79
N TYR A 97 10.94 2.71 -24.87
CA TYR A 97 9.61 3.29 -25.11
C TYR A 97 9.57 4.83 -25.05
N GLY A 98 10.70 5.47 -24.72
CA GLY A 98 10.84 6.92 -24.64
C GLY A 98 10.73 7.49 -23.24
N ASP A 99 11.00 8.80 -23.12
CA ASP A 99 11.04 9.51 -21.83
C ASP A 99 9.76 9.39 -20.99
N VAL A 100 9.93 9.46 -19.67
CA VAL A 100 8.80 9.68 -18.75
C VAL A 100 8.18 11.06 -19.04
N LYS A 101 6.93 11.07 -19.50
CA LYS A 101 6.15 12.27 -19.78
C LYS A 101 5.39 12.77 -18.55
N TYR A 102 4.81 11.84 -17.80
CA TYR A 102 3.90 12.16 -16.70
C TYR A 102 4.23 11.35 -15.45
N ILE A 103 4.22 12.02 -14.29
CA ILE A 103 4.36 11.40 -12.97
C ILE A 103 3.13 11.79 -12.15
N ILE A 104 2.36 10.80 -11.70
CA ILE A 104 1.12 11.01 -10.97
C ILE A 104 1.35 10.73 -9.49
N LEU A 105 0.99 11.68 -8.62
CA LEU A 105 0.74 11.48 -7.19
C LEU A 105 -0.78 11.35 -6.99
N PRO A 106 -1.32 10.13 -6.95
CA PRO A 106 -2.77 9.88 -7.03
C PRO A 106 -3.48 9.95 -5.68
N THR A 107 -2.85 10.48 -4.62
CA THR A 107 -3.45 10.51 -3.30
C THR A 107 -2.98 11.69 -2.45
N ILE A 108 -3.76 12.00 -1.39
CA ILE A 108 -3.36 12.90 -0.29
C ILE A 108 -3.41 12.19 1.08
N SER A 109 -3.68 10.88 1.12
CA SER A 109 -3.96 10.08 2.33
C SER A 109 -2.81 10.01 3.32
N GLY A 110 -1.56 10.05 2.83
CA GLY A 110 -0.38 9.98 3.68
C GLY A 110 0.93 10.40 3.01
N LEU A 111 2.03 10.22 3.75
CA LEU A 111 3.38 10.53 3.28
C LEU A 111 3.99 9.39 2.46
N GLU A 112 3.50 8.16 2.63
CA GLU A 112 4.03 6.94 2.02
C GLU A 112 4.10 7.02 0.49
N HIS A 113 3.07 7.53 -0.16
CA HIS A 113 3.04 7.71 -1.62
C HIS A 113 3.62 9.05 -2.08
N LYS A 114 3.75 10.03 -1.17
CA LYS A 114 4.18 11.40 -1.49
C LYS A 114 5.69 11.59 -1.42
N VAL A 115 6.33 10.99 -0.42
CA VAL A 115 7.75 11.23 -0.09
C VAL A 115 8.70 10.84 -1.23
N PHE A 116 8.27 9.94 -2.11
CA PHE A 116 9.07 9.49 -3.25
C PHE A 116 8.94 10.38 -4.49
N VAL A 117 7.85 11.14 -4.64
CA VAL A 117 7.51 11.86 -5.88
C VAL A 117 8.55 12.91 -6.24
N GLY A 118 8.90 13.79 -5.30
CA GLY A 118 9.91 14.84 -5.53
C GLY A 118 11.27 14.25 -5.92
N PRO A 119 11.84 13.34 -5.10
CA PRO A 119 13.08 12.63 -5.42
C PRO A 119 13.03 11.87 -6.74
N PHE A 120 11.93 11.18 -7.06
CA PHE A 120 11.78 10.43 -8.31
C PHE A 120 11.76 11.38 -9.51
N ALA A 121 10.99 12.47 -9.42
CA ALA A 121 10.90 13.48 -10.48
C ALA A 121 12.25 14.10 -10.83
N ARG A 122 13.22 14.19 -9.90
CA ARG A 122 14.57 14.73 -10.18
C ARG A 122 15.34 13.91 -11.21
N TYR A 123 15.09 12.60 -11.31
CA TYR A 123 15.71 11.74 -12.32
C TYR A 123 15.08 11.88 -13.71
N PHE A 124 13.88 12.45 -13.79
CA PHE A 124 13.13 12.67 -15.04
C PHE A 124 12.75 14.16 -15.16
N PRO A 125 13.71 15.03 -15.49
CA PRO A 125 13.51 16.48 -15.44
C PRO A 125 12.53 17.02 -16.48
N SER A 126 12.31 16.29 -17.58
CA SER A 126 11.33 16.63 -18.63
C SER A 126 9.89 16.26 -18.29
N ALA A 127 9.68 15.36 -17.32
CA ALA A 127 8.34 14.89 -16.95
C ALA A 127 7.49 16.00 -16.29
N GLN A 128 6.21 16.07 -16.60
CA GLN A 128 5.25 16.84 -15.81
C GLN A 128 4.78 16.01 -14.61
N VAL A 129 4.66 16.64 -13.45
CA VAL A 129 4.14 16.01 -12.23
C VAL A 129 2.69 16.46 -12.03
N PHE A 130 1.77 15.52 -11.93
CA PHE A 130 0.37 15.77 -11.62
C PHE A 130 0.04 15.24 -10.24
N VAL A 131 -0.62 16.04 -9.41
CA VAL A 131 -0.97 15.66 -8.03
C VAL A 131 -2.48 15.67 -7.83
N ALA A 132 -2.97 14.75 -7.01
CA ALA A 132 -4.34 14.81 -6.50
C ALA A 132 -4.59 16.20 -5.88
N PRO A 133 -5.77 16.79 -6.08
CA PRO A 133 -6.08 18.13 -5.57
C PRO A 133 -6.03 18.17 -4.04
N GLN A 134 -5.80 19.38 -3.51
CA GLN A 134 -5.79 19.63 -2.06
C GLN A 134 -4.71 18.86 -1.28
N GLN A 135 -3.54 18.73 -1.90
CA GLN A 135 -2.33 18.28 -1.21
C GLN A 135 -2.09 19.12 0.05
N TRP A 136 -1.68 18.43 1.12
CA TRP A 136 -1.39 19.04 2.41
C TRP A 136 -0.10 18.46 3.01
N SER A 137 0.41 19.09 4.07
CA SER A 137 1.50 18.54 4.89
C SER A 137 1.28 18.82 6.38
N PHE A 138 1.94 18.01 7.21
CA PHE A 138 1.87 18.04 8.67
C PHE A 138 3.27 18.28 9.26
N PRO A 139 3.43 19.02 10.38
CA PRO A 139 2.37 19.70 11.16
C PRO A 139 1.93 21.04 10.57
N VAL A 140 2.66 21.57 9.60
CA VAL A 140 2.37 22.84 8.93
C VAL A 140 2.14 22.56 7.45
N ASN A 141 1.12 23.21 6.88
CA ASN A 141 0.81 23.07 5.47
C ASN A 141 1.77 23.88 4.59
N LEU A 142 2.91 23.28 4.25
CA LEU A 142 3.96 23.87 3.42
C LEU A 142 3.66 23.74 1.92
N PRO A 143 4.13 24.68 1.09
CA PRO A 143 4.07 24.56 -0.36
C PRO A 143 4.75 23.27 -0.86
N LEU A 144 4.18 22.61 -1.87
CA LEU A 144 4.73 21.39 -2.46
C LEU A 144 6.18 21.53 -2.93
N SER A 145 6.57 22.73 -3.39
CA SER A 145 7.94 23.02 -3.80
C SER A 145 8.94 22.92 -2.65
N TRP A 146 8.53 23.27 -1.43
CA TRP A 146 9.35 23.15 -0.22
C TRP A 146 9.44 21.69 0.25
N LEU A 147 8.42 20.88 -0.09
CA LEU A 147 8.43 19.43 0.10
C LEU A 147 9.23 18.69 -0.98
N GLY A 148 9.89 19.43 -1.88
CA GLY A 148 10.79 18.89 -2.90
C GLY A 148 10.14 18.54 -4.23
N LEU A 149 8.85 18.83 -4.43
CA LEU A 149 8.22 18.70 -5.74
C LEU A 149 8.67 19.84 -6.68
N PRO A 150 8.86 19.58 -7.98
CA PRO A 150 9.42 20.56 -8.90
C PRO A 150 8.39 21.64 -9.29
N GLY A 151 8.42 22.78 -8.61
CA GLY A 151 7.36 23.81 -8.67
C GLY A 151 6.90 24.24 -10.08
N LYS A 152 7.81 24.45 -11.04
CA LYS A 152 7.45 24.89 -12.40
C LYS A 152 6.72 23.83 -13.25
N ARG A 153 6.78 22.56 -12.85
CA ARG A 153 6.24 21.42 -13.61
C ARG A 153 5.35 20.52 -12.75
N THR A 154 4.95 20.98 -11.57
CA THR A 154 3.93 20.33 -10.74
C THR A 154 2.59 21.02 -10.96
N GLN A 155 1.60 20.24 -11.38
CA GLN A 155 0.25 20.68 -11.68
C GLN A 155 -0.74 19.88 -10.82
N VAL A 156 -1.85 20.51 -10.46
CA VAL A 156 -2.97 19.79 -9.85
C VAL A 156 -3.74 19.08 -10.97
N LEU A 157 -4.15 17.84 -10.74
CA LEU A 157 -5.03 17.14 -11.66
C LEU A 157 -6.33 17.94 -11.86
N PRO A 158 -6.70 18.27 -13.11
CA PRO A 158 -8.00 18.87 -13.40
C PRO A 158 -9.14 18.01 -12.84
N THR A 159 -10.23 18.62 -12.39
CA THR A 159 -11.40 17.86 -11.91
C THR A 159 -12.04 17.04 -13.02
N ASP A 160 -12.06 17.58 -14.24
CA ASP A 160 -12.51 16.90 -15.45
C ASP A 160 -11.32 16.21 -16.12
N SER A 161 -11.37 14.88 -16.23
CA SER A 161 -10.27 14.10 -16.82
C SER A 161 -10.03 14.42 -18.30
N SER A 162 -11.02 14.96 -19.01
CA SER A 162 -10.87 15.37 -20.42
C SER A 162 -9.88 16.51 -20.63
N GLN A 163 -9.56 17.26 -19.56
CA GLN A 163 -8.66 18.41 -19.61
C GLN A 163 -7.19 18.04 -19.33
N ALA A 164 -6.91 16.78 -18.99
CA ALA A 164 -5.55 16.32 -18.76
C ALA A 164 -4.81 16.09 -20.09
N PRO A 165 -3.48 16.28 -20.15
CA PRO A 165 -2.71 16.09 -21.39
C PRO A 165 -2.57 14.61 -21.81
N PHE A 166 -3.08 13.69 -21.00
CA PHE A 166 -3.15 12.25 -21.28
C PHE A 166 -4.61 11.76 -21.38
N ALA A 167 -5.56 12.69 -21.57
CA ALA A 167 -6.99 12.42 -21.65
C ALA A 167 -7.39 11.53 -22.83
N ASP A 168 -6.54 11.38 -23.86
CA ASP A 168 -6.78 10.49 -25.01
C ASP A 168 -6.60 9.00 -24.67
N GLU A 169 -5.84 8.69 -23.62
CA GLU A 169 -5.53 7.31 -23.24
C GLU A 169 -6.14 6.93 -21.87
N PHE A 170 -6.42 7.92 -21.02
CA PHE A 170 -6.87 7.71 -19.65
C PHE A 170 -8.16 8.45 -19.31
N ASP A 171 -9.01 7.79 -18.52
CA ASP A 171 -10.02 8.45 -17.69
C ASP A 171 -9.58 8.41 -16.23
N TYR A 172 -10.03 9.36 -15.42
CA TYR A 172 -9.83 9.28 -13.98
C TYR A 172 -10.97 9.93 -13.19
N ALA A 173 -11.09 9.54 -11.92
CA ALA A 173 -12.11 10.01 -11.00
C ALA A 173 -11.48 10.22 -9.63
N ILE A 174 -11.76 11.38 -9.04
CA ILE A 174 -11.16 11.83 -7.79
C ILE A 174 -12.16 11.59 -6.66
N LEU A 175 -11.78 10.77 -5.68
CA LEU A 175 -12.48 10.64 -4.40
C LEU A 175 -11.97 11.70 -3.44
N GLY A 176 -12.88 12.42 -2.79
CA GLY A 176 -12.57 13.34 -1.71
C GLY A 176 -12.28 14.78 -2.18
N PRO A 177 -11.65 15.60 -1.31
CA PRO A 177 -11.07 15.19 -0.04
C PRO A 177 -12.13 14.84 1.00
N ILE A 178 -11.84 13.80 1.78
CA ILE A 178 -12.56 13.43 3.00
C ILE A 178 -11.78 14.06 4.16
N ASP A 179 -12.47 14.86 4.96
CA ASP A 179 -11.89 15.49 6.14
C ASP A 179 -11.71 14.48 7.27
N LEU A 180 -10.49 14.42 7.81
CA LEU A 180 -10.10 13.55 8.91
C LEU A 180 -9.56 14.37 10.09
N GLY A 181 -9.83 15.68 10.17
CA GLY A 181 -9.34 16.55 11.23
C GLY A 181 -7.91 17.04 10.96
N PRO A 182 -6.86 16.49 11.63
CA PRO A 182 -5.47 16.88 11.37
C PRO A 182 -4.98 16.57 9.95
N GLY A 183 -5.72 15.77 9.18
CA GLY A 183 -5.37 15.38 7.82
C GLY A 183 -6.59 15.20 6.92
N ARG A 184 -6.34 14.76 5.69
CA ARG A 184 -7.37 14.50 4.68
C ARG A 184 -7.04 13.24 3.91
N PHE A 185 -8.08 12.59 3.39
CA PHE A 185 -7.95 11.47 2.47
C PHE A 185 -8.52 11.83 1.10
N ALA A 186 -7.82 11.47 0.05
CA ALA A 186 -8.31 11.53 -1.32
C ALA A 186 -7.56 10.49 -2.12
N GLU A 187 -8.21 9.92 -3.12
CA GLU A 187 -7.61 8.96 -4.04
C GLU A 187 -8.07 9.27 -5.46
N VAL A 188 -7.21 9.05 -6.44
CA VAL A 188 -7.54 9.17 -7.86
C VAL A 188 -7.39 7.83 -8.54
N ALA A 189 -8.52 7.25 -8.92
CA ALA A 189 -8.56 6.05 -9.75
C ALA A 189 -8.32 6.44 -11.21
N PHE A 190 -7.41 5.73 -11.89
CA PHE A 190 -7.09 5.92 -13.31
C PHE A 190 -7.50 4.69 -14.11
N LEU A 191 -8.22 4.87 -15.20
CA LEU A 191 -8.46 3.83 -16.18
C LEU A 191 -7.53 4.04 -17.37
N HIS A 192 -6.66 3.08 -17.65
CA HIS A 192 -6.01 3.00 -18.96
C HIS A 192 -6.95 2.28 -19.93
N ARG A 193 -7.54 3.04 -20.88
CA ARG A 193 -8.65 2.55 -21.71
C ARG A 193 -8.26 1.35 -22.56
N ARG A 194 -7.13 1.43 -23.28
CA ARG A 194 -6.72 0.38 -24.23
C ARG A 194 -6.51 -0.98 -23.57
N SER A 195 -5.98 -1.02 -22.35
CA SER A 195 -5.73 -2.29 -21.65
C SER A 195 -6.84 -2.69 -20.68
N HIS A 196 -7.94 -1.93 -20.61
CA HIS A 196 -9.02 -2.15 -19.66
C HIS A 196 -8.52 -2.33 -18.22
N THR A 197 -7.56 -1.48 -17.80
CA THR A 197 -6.87 -1.63 -16.51
C THR A 197 -7.12 -0.41 -15.62
N LEU A 198 -7.68 -0.66 -14.44
CA LEU A 198 -7.88 0.32 -13.40
C LEU A 198 -6.67 0.37 -12.46
N LEU A 199 -6.13 1.55 -12.24
CA LEU A 199 -5.08 1.85 -11.26
C LEU A 199 -5.74 2.54 -10.06
N VAL A 200 -5.47 2.02 -8.87
CA VAL A 200 -6.01 2.53 -7.59
C VAL A 200 -4.90 2.55 -6.55
N THR A 201 -5.02 3.38 -5.52
CA THR A 201 -4.01 3.41 -4.44
C THR A 201 -4.37 2.47 -3.32
N ASP A 202 -5.21 2.93 -2.40
CA ASP A 202 -5.41 2.32 -1.08
C ASP A 202 -6.83 1.78 -0.93
N THR A 203 -7.80 2.32 -1.67
CA THR A 203 -9.23 1.99 -1.52
C THR A 203 -9.54 0.53 -1.78
N ILE A 204 -8.88 -0.11 -2.75
CA ILE A 204 -9.11 -1.51 -3.10
C ILE A 204 -7.83 -2.31 -2.93
N VAL A 205 -7.96 -3.49 -2.32
CA VAL A 205 -6.88 -4.45 -2.14
C VAL A 205 -7.39 -5.87 -2.38
N SER A 206 -6.47 -6.79 -2.67
CA SER A 206 -6.68 -8.24 -2.56
C SER A 206 -5.48 -8.89 -1.90
N VAL A 207 -5.72 -9.91 -1.07
CA VAL A 207 -4.67 -10.57 -0.28
C VAL A 207 -4.27 -11.88 -0.94
N PRO A 208 -3.01 -12.04 -1.38
CA PRO A 208 -2.53 -13.30 -1.91
C PRO A 208 -2.35 -14.33 -0.80
N ALA A 209 -2.52 -15.61 -1.12
CA ALA A 209 -2.32 -16.70 -0.18
C ALA A 209 -0.86 -16.81 0.29
N ASP A 210 0.06 -16.51 -0.62
CA ASP A 210 1.51 -16.53 -0.40
C ASP A 210 2.09 -15.11 -0.31
N PRO A 211 3.18 -14.91 0.44
CA PRO A 211 3.85 -13.61 0.51
C PRO A 211 4.27 -13.14 -0.89
N PRO A 212 4.01 -11.88 -1.26
CA PRO A 212 4.51 -11.30 -2.50
C PRO A 212 6.04 -11.41 -2.61
N ALA A 213 6.58 -11.58 -3.82
CA ALA A 213 8.01 -11.81 -4.00
C ALA A 213 8.91 -10.74 -3.37
N ILE A 214 8.48 -9.48 -3.35
CA ILE A 214 9.24 -8.39 -2.73
C ILE A 214 9.40 -8.59 -1.21
N VAL A 215 8.38 -9.16 -0.55
CA VAL A 215 8.41 -9.48 0.88
C VAL A 215 9.26 -10.73 1.15
N GLN A 216 9.46 -11.58 0.14
CA GLN A 216 10.27 -12.80 0.27
C GLN A 216 11.78 -12.58 0.10
N ILE A 217 12.23 -11.41 -0.37
CA ILE A 217 13.66 -11.10 -0.55
C ILE A 217 14.40 -11.14 0.80
N ASP A 218 13.82 -10.50 1.81
CA ASP A 218 14.27 -10.60 3.20
C ASP A 218 13.19 -11.32 4.02
N PRO A 219 13.36 -12.61 4.34
CA PRO A 219 12.33 -13.38 5.01
C PRO A 219 12.21 -13.04 6.50
N TYR A 220 13.11 -12.25 7.07
CA TYR A 220 13.15 -12.05 8.52
C TYR A 220 11.84 -11.51 9.12
N PRO A 221 11.15 -10.51 8.55
CA PRO A 221 9.82 -10.11 9.00
C PRO A 221 8.79 -11.26 9.01
N LEU A 222 8.80 -12.10 7.97
CA LEU A 222 7.90 -13.26 7.87
C LEU A 222 8.21 -14.25 9.00
N LEU A 223 9.50 -14.61 9.19
CA LEU A 223 9.91 -15.56 10.22
C LEU A 223 9.67 -15.02 11.64
N TYR A 224 9.82 -13.71 11.84
CA TYR A 224 9.50 -13.06 13.11
C TYR A 224 8.02 -13.21 13.47
N HIS A 225 7.12 -12.94 12.52
CA HIS A 225 5.67 -13.08 12.75
C HIS A 225 5.17 -14.52 12.75
N ALA A 226 5.97 -15.48 12.26
CA ALA A 226 5.66 -16.91 12.32
C ALA A 226 5.87 -17.55 13.71
N LYS A 227 6.56 -16.86 14.63
CA LYS A 227 6.78 -17.29 16.03
C LYS A 227 5.45 -17.44 16.78
N ASP A 228 5.34 -18.47 17.63
CA ASP A 228 4.23 -18.56 18.60
C ASP A 228 4.64 -18.01 19.97
N ARG A 229 5.95 -18.03 20.28
CA ARG A 229 6.57 -17.52 21.51
C ARG A 229 7.87 -16.78 21.21
N ALA A 230 8.28 -15.90 22.15
CA ALA A 230 9.48 -15.08 22.02
C ALA A 230 10.77 -15.88 21.76
N TYR A 231 10.86 -17.08 22.33
CA TYR A 231 12.03 -17.96 22.30
C TYR A 231 11.98 -19.03 21.21
N ASP A 232 10.98 -19.00 20.33
CA ASP A 232 10.91 -19.94 19.20
C ASP A 232 11.99 -19.61 18.17
N ILE A 233 12.70 -20.65 17.72
CA ILE A 233 13.57 -20.61 16.54
C ILE A 233 12.75 -21.12 15.36
N VAL A 234 12.43 -20.23 14.42
CA VAL A 234 11.61 -20.56 13.26
C VAL A 234 12.52 -20.84 12.07
N ALA A 235 12.50 -22.07 11.57
CA ALA A 235 13.23 -22.46 10.37
C ALA A 235 12.69 -21.73 9.13
N ASP A 236 13.58 -21.34 8.23
CA ASP A 236 13.20 -20.68 6.98
C ASP A 236 12.63 -21.70 5.97
N THR A 237 11.31 -21.88 6.00
CA THR A 237 10.56 -22.78 5.11
C THR A 237 9.40 -22.03 4.47
N GLN A 238 8.93 -22.49 3.30
CA GLN A 238 7.76 -21.89 2.64
C GLN A 238 6.53 -21.85 3.56
N VAL A 239 6.32 -22.92 4.34
CA VAL A 239 5.22 -23.01 5.31
C VAL A 239 5.33 -21.93 6.39
N ASN A 240 6.51 -21.71 6.95
CA ASN A 240 6.71 -20.68 7.97
C ASN A 240 6.65 -19.27 7.40
N ARG A 241 7.18 -19.04 6.19
CA ARG A 241 7.02 -17.77 5.47
C ARG A 241 5.56 -17.44 5.24
N ARG A 242 4.76 -18.42 4.80
CA ARG A 242 3.30 -18.28 4.62
C ARG A 242 2.61 -17.99 5.95
N LYS A 243 2.93 -18.73 7.02
CA LYS A 243 2.39 -18.48 8.36
C LYS A 243 2.65 -17.03 8.82
N GLY A 244 3.88 -16.56 8.66
CA GLY A 244 4.27 -15.18 8.95
C GLY A 244 3.50 -14.15 8.15
N TRP A 245 3.38 -14.39 6.83
CA TRP A 245 2.63 -13.53 5.91
C TRP A 245 1.17 -13.38 6.33
N GLN A 246 0.49 -14.49 6.60
CA GLN A 246 -0.90 -14.48 7.03
C GLN A 246 -1.10 -13.64 8.30
N ARG A 247 -0.19 -13.75 9.27
CA ARG A 247 -0.23 -12.96 10.50
C ARG A 247 0.06 -11.47 10.27
N ILE A 248 1.04 -11.16 9.41
CA ILE A 248 1.34 -9.80 8.97
C ILE A 248 0.11 -9.16 8.32
N THR A 249 -0.61 -9.89 7.45
CA THR A 249 -1.82 -9.34 6.81
C THR A 249 -2.91 -9.02 7.83
N LEU A 250 -3.15 -9.89 8.82
CA LEU A 250 -4.11 -9.61 9.88
C LEU A 250 -3.73 -8.36 10.69
N PHE A 251 -2.45 -8.19 11.03
CA PHE A 251 -1.99 -6.95 11.67
C PHE A 251 -2.11 -5.72 10.76
N ALA A 252 -1.79 -5.85 9.47
CA ALA A 252 -1.86 -4.75 8.53
C ALA A 252 -3.29 -4.19 8.37
N PHE A 253 -4.29 -5.07 8.44
CA PHE A 253 -5.69 -4.68 8.24
C PHE A 253 -6.46 -4.36 9.53
N TYR A 254 -6.09 -4.96 10.68
CA TYR A 254 -6.85 -4.78 11.93
C TYR A 254 -6.07 -4.08 13.06
N PHE A 255 -4.78 -3.80 12.87
CA PHE A 255 -3.78 -3.42 13.89
C PHE A 255 -3.58 -4.45 15.01
N ARG A 256 -4.66 -5.00 15.56
CA ARG A 256 -4.68 -6.21 16.39
C ARG A 256 -6.01 -6.94 16.15
N PRO A 257 -6.00 -8.09 15.46
CA PRO A 257 -7.19 -8.91 15.28
C PRO A 257 -7.64 -9.55 16.61
N SER A 258 -8.89 -10.00 16.68
CA SER A 258 -9.50 -10.62 17.88
C SER A 258 -8.79 -11.90 18.33
N VAL A 259 -8.09 -12.55 17.40
CA VAL A 259 -7.32 -13.79 17.61
C VAL A 259 -5.90 -13.57 18.17
N VAL A 260 -5.57 -12.34 18.58
CA VAL A 260 -4.30 -11.99 19.21
C VAL A 260 -4.53 -11.44 20.62
N ASP A 261 -4.11 -12.21 21.62
CA ASP A 261 -4.02 -11.73 22.99
C ASP A 261 -2.70 -10.98 23.20
N VAL A 262 -2.74 -9.95 24.06
CA VAL A 262 -1.55 -9.23 24.51
C VAL A 262 -1.15 -9.76 25.89
N PRO A 263 0.01 -10.44 26.03
CA PRO A 263 0.46 -10.92 27.33
C PRO A 263 0.76 -9.77 28.31
N THR A 264 0.81 -10.08 29.60
CA THR A 264 1.18 -9.06 30.60
C THR A 264 2.65 -8.64 30.44
N TRP A 265 3.00 -7.41 30.84
CA TRP A 265 4.39 -6.96 30.81
C TRP A 265 5.34 -7.91 31.56
N LYS A 266 4.90 -8.44 32.71
CA LYS A 266 5.69 -9.42 33.47
C LYS A 266 6.01 -10.66 32.65
N ASP A 267 5.05 -11.19 31.89
CA ASP A 267 5.26 -12.35 31.02
C ASP A 267 6.18 -11.99 29.85
N ILE A 268 5.98 -10.83 29.23
CA ILE A 268 6.81 -10.33 28.12
C ILE A 268 8.29 -10.22 28.53
N PHE A 269 8.59 -9.61 29.68
CA PHE A 269 9.98 -9.49 30.17
C PHE A 269 10.59 -10.85 30.49
N ARG A 270 9.82 -11.75 31.13
CA ARG A 270 10.28 -13.11 31.44
C ARG A 270 10.59 -13.92 30.18
N ASP A 271 9.76 -13.81 29.15
CA ASP A 271 9.94 -14.57 27.92
C ASP A 271 11.06 -13.98 27.05
N ALA A 272 11.23 -12.65 27.05
CA ALA A 272 12.34 -11.98 26.38
C ALA A 272 13.72 -12.38 26.93
N GLN A 273 13.82 -12.67 28.24
CA GLN A 273 15.06 -13.19 28.83
C GLN A 273 15.45 -14.58 28.30
N LYS A 274 14.46 -15.37 27.84
CA LYS A 274 14.67 -16.71 27.26
C LYS A 274 14.89 -16.67 25.74
N ALA A 275 14.72 -15.51 25.10
CA ALA A 275 14.83 -15.39 23.67
C ALA A 275 16.28 -15.69 23.21
N PRO A 276 16.47 -16.51 22.17
CA PRO A 276 17.80 -16.88 21.68
C PRO A 276 18.53 -15.69 21.04
N GLU A 277 17.79 -14.71 20.53
CA GLU A 277 18.33 -13.47 19.97
C GLU A 277 17.69 -12.26 20.66
N ARG A 278 18.55 -11.34 21.14
CA ARG A 278 18.15 -10.12 21.85
C ARG A 278 18.77 -8.86 21.23
N SER A 279 19.06 -8.92 19.93
CA SER A 279 19.56 -7.78 19.15
C SER A 279 18.47 -6.71 18.97
N ARG A 280 18.85 -5.50 18.52
CA ARG A 280 17.87 -4.47 18.13
C ARG A 280 16.94 -4.96 17.01
N LYS A 281 17.44 -5.79 16.09
CA LYS A 281 16.67 -6.43 15.01
C LYS A 281 15.63 -7.43 15.55
N ALA A 282 15.92 -8.09 16.66
CA ALA A 282 14.98 -8.97 17.37
C ALA A 282 14.14 -8.24 18.43
N TYR A 283 14.09 -6.90 18.40
CA TYR A 283 13.46 -6.06 19.42
C TYR A 283 13.85 -6.47 20.85
N PHE A 284 15.14 -6.75 21.08
CA PHE A 284 15.66 -7.18 22.38
C PHE A 284 15.04 -8.47 22.96
N GLY A 285 14.44 -9.28 22.09
CA GLY A 285 13.73 -10.51 22.46
C GLY A 285 12.25 -10.29 22.79
N PHE A 286 11.75 -9.05 22.71
CA PHE A 286 10.34 -8.77 22.96
C PHE A 286 9.45 -9.32 21.84
N PHE A 287 8.42 -10.07 22.22
CA PHE A 287 7.40 -10.59 21.32
C PHE A 287 6.04 -10.52 22.03
N PRO A 288 5.32 -9.39 21.93
CA PRO A 288 4.13 -9.12 22.75
C PRO A 288 2.85 -9.70 22.15
N PHE A 289 2.94 -10.87 21.50
CA PHE A 289 1.81 -11.48 20.79
C PHE A 289 1.59 -12.91 21.24
N LYS A 290 0.34 -13.23 21.57
CA LYS A 290 -0.09 -14.61 21.81
C LYS A 290 -1.26 -14.93 20.89
N TRP A 291 -0.98 -15.74 19.88
CA TRP A 291 -1.98 -16.16 18.90
C TRP A 291 -2.90 -17.23 19.49
N GLN A 292 -4.20 -17.03 19.35
CA GLN A 292 -5.21 -18.02 19.71
C GLN A 292 -5.20 -19.19 18.72
N GLN A 293 -5.79 -20.33 19.10
CA GLN A 293 -5.99 -21.43 18.15
C GLN A 293 -6.92 -21.01 17.01
N GLN A 294 -6.75 -21.61 15.83
CA GLN A 294 -7.58 -21.35 14.64
C GLN A 294 -7.52 -19.91 14.09
N TRP A 295 -6.50 -19.11 14.44
CA TRP A 295 -6.30 -17.77 13.89
C TRP A 295 -6.24 -17.74 12.34
N GLN A 296 -5.89 -18.86 11.70
CA GLN A 296 -5.90 -19.02 10.25
C GLN A 296 -7.28 -18.78 9.64
N ARG A 297 -8.36 -19.07 10.38
CA ARG A 297 -9.74 -18.80 9.92
C ARG A 297 -9.97 -17.30 9.71
N SER A 298 -9.47 -16.44 10.59
CA SER A 298 -9.51 -14.98 10.38
C SER A 298 -8.80 -14.58 9.10
N PHE A 299 -7.64 -15.20 8.80
CA PHE A 299 -6.93 -14.96 7.55
C PHE A 299 -7.73 -15.43 6.33
N GLU A 300 -8.32 -16.62 6.38
CA GLU A 300 -9.12 -17.17 5.28
C GLU A 300 -10.35 -16.30 4.97
N VAL A 301 -11.04 -15.80 6.01
CA VAL A 301 -12.16 -14.86 5.85
C VAL A 301 -11.69 -13.50 5.34
N LEU A 302 -10.58 -12.95 5.85
CA LEU A 302 -9.99 -11.72 5.33
C LEU A 302 -9.60 -11.87 3.86
N ARG A 303 -8.97 -12.98 3.47
CA ARG A 303 -8.57 -13.25 2.09
C ARG A 303 -9.77 -13.47 1.18
N GLY A 304 -10.77 -14.23 1.62
CA GLY A 304 -12.00 -14.56 0.87
C GLY A 304 -11.69 -14.98 -0.57
N ASP A 305 -10.81 -15.98 -0.68
CA ASP A 305 -10.26 -16.50 -1.92
C ASP A 305 -9.64 -15.50 -2.92
N GLY A 306 -9.07 -14.40 -2.42
CA GLY A 306 -8.44 -13.39 -3.26
C GLY A 306 -9.42 -12.39 -3.87
N ARG A 307 -10.66 -12.32 -3.33
CA ARG A 307 -11.59 -11.25 -3.66
C ARG A 307 -10.99 -9.88 -3.37
N ILE A 308 -11.48 -8.89 -4.10
CA ILE A 308 -11.21 -7.49 -3.77
C ILE A 308 -12.10 -7.03 -2.61
N PHE A 309 -11.56 -6.14 -1.79
CA PHE A 309 -12.31 -5.47 -0.73
C PHE A 309 -11.66 -4.12 -0.39
N VAL A 310 -12.42 -3.27 0.29
CA VAL A 310 -11.88 -2.05 0.90
C VAL A 310 -11.21 -2.39 2.22
N ALA A 311 -9.97 -1.93 2.45
CA ALA A 311 -9.23 -2.23 3.67
C ALA A 311 -10.04 -1.85 4.94
N PRO A 312 -10.14 -2.72 5.97
CA PRO A 312 -10.90 -2.44 7.21
C PRO A 312 -10.58 -1.09 7.86
N VAL A 313 -9.31 -0.70 7.90
CA VAL A 313 -8.86 0.62 8.39
C VAL A 313 -9.58 1.76 7.65
N LEU A 314 -9.69 1.67 6.32
CA LEU A 314 -10.41 2.66 5.52
C LEU A 314 -11.91 2.61 5.75
N GLN A 315 -12.49 1.41 5.90
CA GLN A 315 -13.92 1.27 6.17
C GLN A 315 -14.33 1.94 7.48
N SER A 316 -13.52 1.78 8.53
CA SER A 316 -13.86 2.19 9.89
C SER A 316 -13.38 3.58 10.28
N LEU A 317 -12.27 4.05 9.71
CA LEU A 317 -11.64 5.29 10.16
C LEU A 317 -11.68 6.42 9.12
N ILE A 318 -12.00 6.12 7.86
CA ILE A 318 -11.89 7.09 6.76
C ILE A 318 -13.20 7.21 5.97
N LEU A 319 -13.57 6.19 5.19
CA LEU A 319 -14.65 6.30 4.20
C LEU A 319 -16.04 6.42 4.84
N ASN A 320 -16.20 5.98 6.09
CA ASN A 320 -17.41 6.20 6.87
C ASN A 320 -17.65 7.67 7.27
N ARG A 321 -16.71 8.60 7.02
CA ARG A 321 -16.93 10.05 7.17
C ARG A 321 -17.65 10.66 5.97
N ALA A 322 -17.65 9.94 4.85
CA ALA A 322 -18.09 10.42 3.55
C ALA A 322 -18.80 9.31 2.74
N PRO A 323 -19.80 8.62 3.31
CA PRO A 323 -20.42 7.45 2.67
C PRO A 323 -21.03 7.77 1.30
N GLN A 324 -21.81 8.86 1.20
CA GLN A 324 -22.44 9.27 -0.05
C GLN A 324 -21.42 9.67 -1.12
N GLU A 325 -20.42 10.48 -0.76
CA GLU A 325 -19.36 10.92 -1.67
C GLU A 325 -18.55 9.73 -2.18
N THR A 326 -18.22 8.79 -1.28
CA THR A 326 -17.49 7.55 -1.62
C THR A 326 -18.30 6.65 -2.54
N ILE A 327 -19.60 6.45 -2.25
CA ILE A 327 -20.48 5.63 -3.09
C ILE A 327 -20.70 6.27 -4.46
N ASN A 328 -20.83 7.59 -4.54
CA ASN A 328 -20.95 8.32 -5.81
C ASN A 328 -19.70 8.15 -6.67
N TRP A 329 -18.52 8.29 -6.06
CA TRP A 329 -17.25 8.05 -6.74
C TRP A 329 -17.12 6.58 -7.19
N ALA A 330 -17.45 5.62 -6.32
CA ALA A 330 -17.41 4.20 -6.68
C ALA A 330 -18.37 3.87 -7.83
N ASN A 331 -19.57 4.47 -7.83
CA ASN A 331 -20.53 4.38 -8.93
C ASN A 331 -19.97 4.98 -10.22
N GLN A 332 -19.25 6.10 -10.15
CA GLN A 332 -18.62 6.72 -11.33
C GLN A 332 -17.54 5.81 -11.92
N VAL A 333 -16.61 5.31 -11.09
CA VAL A 333 -15.55 4.39 -11.52
C VAL A 333 -16.13 3.11 -12.10
N ALA A 334 -17.20 2.57 -11.50
CA ALA A 334 -17.85 1.35 -11.96
C ALA A 334 -18.62 1.48 -13.29
N LYS A 335 -18.73 2.69 -13.87
CA LYS A 335 -19.27 2.88 -15.23
C LYS A 335 -18.24 2.55 -16.31
N TRP A 336 -16.96 2.53 -15.97
CA TRP A 336 -15.89 2.23 -16.91
C TRP A 336 -15.79 0.73 -17.18
N ASP A 337 -15.27 0.38 -18.35
CA ASP A 337 -15.04 -1.01 -18.75
C ASP A 337 -13.60 -1.44 -18.44
N PHE A 338 -13.33 -1.82 -17.19
CA PHE A 338 -12.06 -2.46 -16.81
C PHE A 338 -12.24 -3.95 -16.49
N GLN A 339 -11.18 -4.71 -16.72
CA GLN A 339 -11.09 -6.15 -16.46
C GLN A 339 -9.98 -6.50 -15.46
N TRP A 340 -9.07 -5.55 -15.24
CA TRP A 340 -7.93 -5.68 -14.36
C TRP A 340 -7.85 -4.50 -13.41
N ILE A 341 -7.45 -4.75 -12.17
CA ILE A 341 -7.16 -3.73 -11.16
C ILE A 341 -5.70 -3.89 -10.72
N ILE A 342 -4.96 -2.79 -10.67
CA ILE A 342 -3.60 -2.73 -10.11
C ILE A 342 -3.64 -1.76 -8.93
N PRO A 343 -3.78 -2.27 -7.69
CA PRO A 343 -3.64 -1.46 -6.49
C PRO A 343 -2.17 -1.18 -6.16
N CYS A 344 -1.93 -0.12 -5.40
CA CYS A 344 -0.58 0.20 -4.89
C CYS A 344 -0.11 -0.77 -3.79
N HIS A 345 -1.01 -1.59 -3.22
CA HIS A 345 -0.72 -2.51 -2.13
C HIS A 345 -1.22 -3.93 -2.41
N PHE A 346 -0.57 -4.91 -1.79
CA PHE A 346 -0.84 -6.34 -1.90
C PHE A 346 -0.82 -6.90 -3.34
N ASP A 347 -1.80 -7.73 -3.70
CA ASP A 347 -1.81 -8.49 -4.96
C ASP A 347 -2.01 -7.59 -6.17
N ALA A 348 -1.34 -7.91 -7.28
CA ALA A 348 -1.52 -7.26 -8.57
C ALA A 348 -0.83 -8.04 -9.71
N PRO A 349 -1.41 -8.03 -10.93
CA PRO A 349 -2.72 -7.49 -11.28
C PRO A 349 -3.86 -8.40 -10.78
N ILE A 350 -5.01 -7.81 -10.46
CA ILE A 350 -6.20 -8.54 -9.99
C ILE A 350 -7.23 -8.55 -11.10
N LYS A 351 -7.77 -9.72 -11.44
CA LYS A 351 -8.88 -9.83 -12.38
C LYS A 351 -10.19 -9.51 -11.65
N ALA A 352 -10.84 -8.41 -12.03
CA ALA A 352 -12.10 -7.98 -11.41
C ALA A 352 -12.88 -7.08 -12.36
N LYS A 353 -14.21 -7.20 -12.30
CA LYS A 353 -15.16 -6.41 -13.10
C LYS A 353 -15.66 -5.17 -12.35
N PRO A 354 -16.25 -4.19 -13.06
CA PRO A 354 -16.78 -2.98 -12.44
C PRO A 354 -17.85 -3.23 -11.37
N GLN A 355 -18.66 -4.30 -11.54
CA GLN A 355 -19.66 -4.68 -10.55
C GLN A 355 -19.01 -5.17 -9.25
N GLU A 356 -17.95 -5.98 -9.34
CA GLU A 356 -17.20 -6.47 -8.16
C GLU A 356 -16.52 -5.30 -7.44
N PHE A 357 -15.94 -4.36 -8.21
CA PHE A 357 -15.36 -3.13 -7.66
C PHE A 357 -16.41 -2.34 -6.87
N ARG A 358 -17.59 -2.10 -7.46
CA ARG A 358 -18.65 -1.35 -6.78
C ARG A 358 -19.17 -2.08 -5.55
N GLN A 359 -19.27 -3.41 -5.62
CA GLN A 359 -19.73 -4.24 -4.51
C GLN A 359 -18.81 -4.14 -3.29
N ALA A 360 -17.49 -3.96 -3.49
CA ALA A 360 -16.54 -3.78 -2.39
C ALA A 360 -16.86 -2.57 -1.48
N PHE A 361 -17.65 -1.60 -1.96
CA PHE A 361 -18.08 -0.42 -1.20
C PHE A 361 -19.44 -0.57 -0.51
N SER A 362 -20.13 -1.72 -0.63
CA SER A 362 -21.48 -1.92 -0.06
C SER A 362 -21.52 -1.86 1.47
N PHE A 363 -20.36 -1.88 2.15
CA PHE A 363 -20.27 -1.69 3.60
C PHE A 363 -20.79 -0.31 4.05
N LEU A 364 -20.86 0.67 3.15
CA LEU A 364 -21.41 2.01 3.39
C LEU A 364 -22.93 2.10 3.20
N GLU A 365 -23.59 1.02 2.79
CA GLU A 365 -25.05 1.00 2.51
C GLU A 365 -25.84 0.43 3.69
N LYS A 366 -27.05 0.97 3.93
CA LYS A 366 -27.99 0.43 4.95
C LYS A 366 -28.48 -0.96 4.56
N TYR A 367 -28.77 -1.15 3.27
CA TYR A 367 -29.27 -2.40 2.70
C TYR A 367 -28.41 -2.75 1.48
N PRO A 368 -27.33 -3.55 1.65
CA PRO A 368 -26.47 -3.93 0.54
C PRO A 368 -27.28 -4.59 -0.58
N THR A 369 -27.18 -4.03 -1.79
CA THR A 369 -27.87 -4.59 -2.96
C THR A 369 -27.12 -5.83 -3.45
N GLY A 370 -27.53 -6.99 -2.94
CA GLY A 370 -26.93 -8.29 -3.25
C GLY A 370 -27.15 -9.22 -2.07
N GLY A 371 -28.20 -10.05 -2.16
CA GLY A 371 -28.60 -10.95 -1.08
C GLY A 371 -27.46 -11.84 -0.57
N LEU A 372 -27.69 -12.44 0.60
CA LEU A 372 -26.81 -13.35 1.36
C LEU A 372 -26.26 -14.58 0.59
N ILE A 373 -26.41 -14.67 -0.74
CA ILE A 373 -26.23 -15.88 -1.56
C ILE A 373 -25.18 -15.71 -2.69
N ASN A 374 -24.59 -14.53 -2.91
CA ASN A 374 -23.46 -14.41 -3.85
C ASN A 374 -22.13 -14.56 -3.11
N SER A 375 -21.30 -15.52 -3.53
CA SER A 375 -19.99 -15.89 -2.97
C SER A 375 -18.96 -14.75 -2.81
N TYR A 376 -19.28 -13.54 -3.27
CA TYR A 376 -18.47 -12.32 -3.18
C TYR A 376 -18.79 -11.45 -1.97
N SER A 377 -19.86 -11.75 -1.22
CA SER A 377 -20.26 -11.04 0.00
C SER A 377 -19.84 -11.76 1.28
N TYR A 378 -18.61 -12.28 1.37
CA TYR A 378 -18.08 -12.69 2.68
C TYR A 378 -17.89 -11.43 3.53
N PRO A 379 -18.75 -11.17 4.54
CA PRO A 379 -18.50 -10.06 5.44
C PRO A 379 -17.14 -10.30 6.10
N LEU A 380 -16.35 -9.24 6.18
CA LEU A 380 -15.11 -9.29 6.92
C LEU A 380 -15.44 -9.64 8.39
N PRO A 381 -14.54 -10.34 9.11
CA PRO A 381 -14.80 -10.82 10.47
C PRO A 381 -15.06 -9.65 11.41
N ALA A 382 -16.30 -9.50 11.88
CA ALA A 382 -16.76 -8.33 12.64
C ALA A 382 -16.05 -8.19 13.99
N GLU A 383 -15.60 -9.32 14.55
CA GLU A 383 -14.84 -9.41 15.79
C GLU A 383 -13.46 -8.76 15.63
N ASP A 384 -12.82 -8.91 14.46
CA ASP A 384 -11.49 -8.37 14.19
C ASP A 384 -11.48 -6.83 14.04
N PHE A 385 -12.66 -6.21 13.88
CA PHE A 385 -12.81 -4.75 13.84
C PHE A 385 -12.79 -4.08 15.22
N GLN A 386 -12.79 -4.82 16.34
CA GLN A 386 -12.98 -4.22 17.67
C GLN A 386 -11.99 -3.08 17.95
N VAL A 387 -10.69 -3.30 17.68
CA VAL A 387 -9.66 -2.28 17.91
C VAL A 387 -9.85 -1.05 17.03
N LEU A 388 -10.31 -1.24 15.79
CA LEU A 388 -10.61 -0.11 14.90
C LEU A 388 -11.79 0.70 15.42
N ARG A 389 -12.82 0.04 15.96
CA ARG A 389 -13.96 0.73 16.61
C ARG A 389 -13.51 1.48 17.86
N ASP A 390 -12.70 0.88 18.72
CA ASP A 390 -12.19 1.52 19.93
C ASP A 390 -11.36 2.78 19.59
N ILE A 391 -10.54 2.71 18.53
CA ILE A 391 -9.79 3.86 18.01
C ILE A 391 -10.74 4.93 17.50
N ASP A 392 -11.74 4.55 16.69
CA ASP A 392 -12.73 5.46 16.13
C ASP A 392 -13.47 6.23 17.23
N GLU A 393 -14.00 5.50 18.21
CA GLU A 393 -14.70 6.05 19.37
C GLU A 393 -13.80 6.99 20.17
N GLY A 394 -12.54 6.60 20.40
CA GLY A 394 -11.55 7.44 21.05
C GLY A 394 -11.31 8.76 20.32
N LEU A 395 -11.00 8.70 19.01
CA LEU A 395 -10.73 9.89 18.20
C LEU A 395 -11.95 10.82 18.12
N ASN A 396 -13.16 10.26 18.00
CA ASN A 396 -14.41 11.02 18.02
C ASN A 396 -14.66 11.68 19.38
N LYS A 397 -14.45 10.95 20.49
CA LYS A 397 -14.63 11.47 21.85
C LYS A 397 -13.73 12.66 22.15
N PHE A 398 -12.52 12.68 21.59
CA PHE A 398 -11.57 13.79 21.73
C PHE A 398 -11.70 14.86 20.64
N GLY A 399 -12.66 14.73 19.71
CA GLY A 399 -12.87 15.69 18.62
C GLY A 399 -11.69 15.80 17.64
N ILE A 400 -10.85 14.77 17.56
CA ILE A 400 -9.67 14.76 16.69
C ILE A 400 -10.08 14.56 15.24
N VAL A 401 -11.09 13.72 15.00
CA VAL A 401 -11.63 13.43 13.67
C VAL A 401 -13.13 13.71 13.66
N PRO A 402 -13.71 14.05 12.49
CA PRO A 402 -15.16 14.13 12.35
C PRO A 402 -15.82 12.77 12.64
N PRO A 403 -17.03 12.75 13.24
CA PRO A 403 -17.75 11.51 13.49
C PRO A 403 -18.13 10.80 12.18
N ALA A 404 -18.30 9.48 12.26
CA ALA A 404 -18.87 8.71 11.17
C ALA A 404 -20.27 9.22 10.81
N LYS A 405 -20.57 9.29 9.50
CA LYS A 405 -21.91 9.65 9.00
C LYS A 405 -22.76 8.39 8.83
N GLU A 406 -24.08 8.58 8.76
CA GLU A 406 -24.99 7.47 8.48
C GLU A 406 -24.67 6.79 7.13
N LYS A 407 -24.79 5.46 7.12
CA LYS A 407 -24.80 4.69 5.87
C LYS A 407 -25.90 5.18 4.93
N VAL A 408 -25.65 5.08 3.63
CA VAL A 408 -26.59 5.53 2.58
C VAL A 408 -27.63 4.50 2.22
#